data_AF-A0A0D2MPZ6-F1
#
_entry.id   AF-A0A0D2MPZ6-F1
#
_cell.length_a   1.000
_cell.length_b   1.000
_cell.length_c   1.000
_cell.angle_alpha   90.00
_cell.angle_beta   90.00
_cell.angle_gamma   90.00
#
_symmetry.space_group_name_H-M   'P 1'
#
loop_
_entity.id
_entity.type
_entity.pdbx_description
1 polymer ?
#
loop_
_entity_poly.entity_id
_entity_poly.type
_entity_poly.pdbx_seq_one_letter_code
_entity_poly.pdbx_strand_id
1 'polypeptide(L)'
;MRKGSAPEVPSVPLPMVVLLMAGAFLWGHFATQHLVQQPPRATPAPAPTTKAAATAPEPGGSGGAHGEEQQQQQQQQQQQQQQQQLREMGPLGEEFLESSGLLRLRPPLPPAESGNHFYTVQPFQILSWYPRIVVYPNFIDPDRCDHIIGLARRKLRRSGLAWRPDETPKANQDTRTSLGTFLDASEDHDGVLRWIEEKIAAVTLLPVDHGEAFNILKYDLGAHYDSHMDTFEPKDFGPQPNQRVATVLLYLSDVEEGGETIFKREGRGNADKVITDYKSCDESVFKYKPRKGDAVLFHSLDPDLKINPRSLHGGCPVIKGEKWVATKWLHEKVFRETGYAS
;
A
#
# COMPACT_ATOMS: atom_id res chain seq x y z
N MET A 1 27.46 -57.71 -9.17
CA MET A 1 26.83 -57.52 -7.85
C MET A 1 27.84 -56.92 -6.88
N ARG A 2 27.69 -55.63 -6.54
CA ARG A 2 28.23 -55.00 -5.33
C ARG A 2 27.22 -53.93 -4.91
N LYS A 3 26.53 -54.13 -3.78
CA LYS A 3 25.64 -53.13 -3.15
C LYS A 3 26.53 -52.20 -2.32
N GLY A 4 26.47 -50.90 -2.57
CA GLY A 4 27.06 -49.87 -1.71
C GLY A 4 26.09 -49.51 -0.58
N SER A 5 26.56 -49.51 0.66
CA SER A 5 25.84 -49.06 1.86
C SER A 5 25.87 -47.53 1.95
N ALA A 6 24.74 -46.92 2.27
CA ALA A 6 24.62 -45.49 2.57
C ALA A 6 25.24 -45.15 3.96
N PRO A 7 25.73 -43.91 4.18
CA PRO A 7 26.27 -43.51 5.47
C PRO A 7 25.15 -43.22 6.50
N GLU A 8 25.35 -43.68 7.74
CA GLU A 8 24.47 -43.38 8.87
C GLU A 8 24.56 -41.90 9.27
N VAL A 9 23.40 -41.26 9.45
CA VAL A 9 23.28 -39.92 10.02
C VAL A 9 23.22 -40.04 11.55
N PRO A 10 24.04 -39.30 12.32
CA PRO A 10 24.02 -39.41 13.77
C PRO A 10 22.72 -38.83 14.34
N SER A 11 21.97 -39.66 15.08
CA SER A 11 20.76 -39.25 15.80
C SER A 11 21.13 -38.65 17.16
N VAL A 12 20.77 -37.39 17.40
CA VAL A 12 20.94 -36.76 18.72
C VAL A 12 19.78 -37.23 19.64
N PRO A 13 20.05 -37.76 20.84
CA PRO A 13 19.01 -38.22 21.75
C PRO A 13 18.10 -37.07 22.20
N LEU A 14 16.78 -37.31 22.20
CA LEU A 14 15.74 -36.38 22.67
C LEU A 14 16.07 -35.62 23.98
N PRO A 15 16.66 -36.24 25.03
CA PRO A 15 17.01 -35.51 26.25
C PRO A 15 18.09 -34.42 26.06
N MET A 16 18.98 -34.55 25.08
CA MET A 16 19.96 -33.49 24.76
C MET A 16 19.31 -32.28 24.08
N VAL A 17 18.28 -32.51 23.25
CA VAL A 17 17.52 -31.43 22.61
C VAL A 17 16.76 -30.62 23.65
N VAL A 18 16.20 -31.27 24.67
CA VAL A 18 15.48 -30.60 25.78
C VAL A 18 16.44 -29.76 26.64
N LEU A 19 17.66 -30.25 26.90
CA LEU A 19 18.68 -29.50 27.65
C LEU A 19 19.19 -28.25 26.91
N LEU A 20 19.35 -28.33 25.58
CA LEU A 20 19.74 -27.18 24.75
C LEU A 20 18.66 -26.10 24.70
N MET A 21 17.38 -26.50 24.67
CA MET A 21 16.24 -25.57 24.66
C MET A 21 16.05 -24.88 26.02
N ALA A 22 16.26 -25.59 27.14
CA ALA A 22 16.20 -25.00 28.48
C ALA A 22 17.34 -23.99 28.74
N GLY A 23 18.56 -24.28 28.24
CA GLY A 23 19.70 -23.37 28.32
C GLY A 23 19.47 -22.05 27.56
N ALA A 24 18.88 -22.11 26.37
CA ALA A 24 18.54 -20.92 25.58
C ALA A 24 17.44 -20.07 26.22
N PHE A 25 16.47 -20.69 26.89
CA PHE A 25 15.38 -19.98 27.59
C PHE A 25 15.88 -19.24 28.85
N LEU A 26 16.79 -19.85 29.60
CA LEU A 26 17.38 -19.25 30.81
C LEU A 26 18.40 -18.15 30.47
N TRP A 27 19.20 -18.30 29.41
CA TRP A 27 20.14 -17.26 28.97
C TRP A 27 19.41 -16.06 28.35
N GLY A 28 18.31 -16.29 27.61
CA GLY A 28 17.48 -15.24 27.03
C GLY A 28 16.75 -14.37 28.07
N HIS A 29 16.34 -14.96 29.20
CA HIS A 29 15.72 -14.24 30.32
C HIS A 29 16.73 -13.40 31.13
N PHE A 30 17.98 -13.86 31.30
CA PHE A 30 19.00 -13.10 32.03
C PHE A 30 19.59 -11.95 31.19
N ALA A 31 19.70 -12.10 29.87
CA ALA A 31 20.21 -11.04 29.00
C ALA A 31 19.24 -9.85 28.84
N THR A 32 17.93 -10.07 29.00
CA THR A 32 16.91 -9.02 28.87
C THR A 32 16.74 -8.15 30.12
N GLN A 33 17.17 -8.62 31.30
CA GLN A 33 17.08 -7.82 32.53
C GLN A 33 18.20 -6.77 32.69
N HIS A 34 19.31 -6.88 31.95
CA HIS A 34 20.46 -5.97 32.08
C HIS A 34 20.61 -4.90 30.97
N LEU A 35 19.69 -4.81 30.01
CA LEU A 35 19.76 -3.83 28.90
C LEU A 35 18.66 -2.74 28.91
N VAL A 36 18.00 -2.52 30.05
CA VAL A 36 17.14 -1.33 30.24
C VAL A 36 18.03 -0.17 30.70
N GLN A 37 18.73 0.48 29.77
CA GLN A 37 19.24 1.82 30.00
C GLN A 37 18.07 2.80 29.93
N GLN A 38 17.79 3.50 31.02
CA GLN A 38 16.82 4.58 31.06
C GLN A 38 17.23 5.69 30.09
N PRO A 39 16.31 6.29 29.30
CA PRO A 39 16.62 7.49 28.54
C PRO A 39 16.96 8.65 29.50
N PRO A 40 17.90 9.55 29.14
CA PRO A 40 18.27 10.66 29.99
C PRO A 40 17.07 11.57 30.25
N ARG A 41 16.90 11.92 31.52
CA ARG A 41 15.86 12.80 32.04
C ARG A 41 16.01 14.19 31.40
N ALA A 42 15.03 14.62 30.60
CA ALA A 42 14.99 15.98 30.08
C ALA A 42 14.87 16.98 31.24
N THR A 43 15.84 17.88 31.37
CA THR A 43 15.75 19.07 32.22
C THR A 43 14.59 19.96 31.74
N PRO A 44 13.70 20.43 32.63
CA PRO A 44 12.62 21.32 32.23
C PRO A 44 13.20 22.69 31.83
N ALA A 45 12.82 23.16 30.65
CA ALA A 45 13.10 24.52 30.20
C ALA A 45 12.40 25.53 31.14
N PRO A 46 13.03 26.68 31.45
CA PRO A 46 12.42 27.70 32.30
C PRO A 46 11.20 28.32 31.60
N ALA A 47 10.13 28.54 32.37
CA ALA A 47 8.90 29.18 31.93
C ALA A 47 9.16 30.62 31.45
N PRO A 48 8.49 31.08 30.37
CA PRO A 48 8.58 32.47 29.95
C PRO A 48 7.79 33.35 30.93
N THR A 49 8.50 34.25 31.60
CA THR A 49 7.93 35.34 32.40
C THR A 49 7.16 36.32 31.52
N THR A 50 5.94 36.62 31.94
CA THR A 50 5.10 37.71 31.44
C THR A 50 5.81 39.07 31.62
N LYS A 51 5.96 39.82 30.53
CA LYS A 51 6.09 41.29 30.58
C LYS A 51 5.20 41.93 29.53
N ALA A 52 4.55 43.00 29.98
CA ALA A 52 3.49 43.74 29.33
C ALA A 52 3.96 44.57 28.12
N ALA A 53 2.96 44.88 27.29
CA ALA A 53 2.84 45.85 26.21
C ALA A 53 3.99 46.86 25.99
N ALA A 54 4.48 46.90 24.75
CA ALA A 54 4.95 48.11 24.09
C ALA A 54 4.75 48.00 22.57
N THR A 55 3.92 48.90 22.05
CA THR A 55 3.85 49.51 20.70
C THR A 55 4.67 48.94 19.55
N ALA A 56 3.97 48.71 18.43
CA ALA A 56 4.48 48.35 17.12
C ALA A 56 5.47 49.37 16.53
N PRO A 57 6.36 48.88 15.65
CA PRO A 57 6.65 49.57 14.41
C PRO A 57 6.52 48.62 13.20
N GLU A 58 5.84 49.06 12.16
CA GLU A 58 6.00 48.57 10.79
C GLU A 58 6.92 49.54 10.00
N PRO A 59 7.40 49.18 8.79
CA PRO A 59 7.69 47.86 8.23
C PRO A 59 9.11 47.79 7.63
N GLY A 60 9.69 46.60 7.49
CA GLY A 60 10.92 46.43 6.71
C GLY A 60 11.45 45.01 6.70
N GLY A 61 11.58 44.42 5.51
CA GLY A 61 12.40 43.23 5.30
C GLY A 61 11.71 42.12 4.49
N SER A 62 11.87 42.19 3.17
CA SER A 62 11.55 41.16 2.18
C SER A 62 12.45 39.91 2.34
N GLY A 63 12.26 39.14 3.41
CA GLY A 63 13.10 37.96 3.73
C GLY A 63 12.38 36.61 3.76
N GLY A 64 11.04 36.58 3.75
CA GLY A 64 10.27 35.35 3.96
C GLY A 64 10.19 34.42 2.75
N ALA A 65 10.00 34.97 1.55
CA ALA A 65 9.75 34.18 0.34
C ALA A 65 10.94 33.31 -0.09
N HIS A 66 12.17 33.79 0.12
CA HIS A 66 13.38 33.06 -0.28
C HIS A 66 13.69 31.85 0.61
N GLY A 67 13.28 31.86 1.89
CA GLY A 67 13.47 30.72 2.78
C GLY A 67 12.54 29.56 2.46
N GLU A 68 11.28 29.86 2.11
CA GLU A 68 10.28 28.87 1.73
C GLU A 68 10.58 28.25 0.35
N GLU A 69 11.01 29.04 -0.64
CA GLU A 69 11.46 28.52 -1.94
C GLU A 69 12.67 27.60 -1.82
N GLN A 70 13.65 27.94 -0.97
CA GLN A 70 14.83 27.10 -0.75
C GLN A 70 14.48 25.78 -0.05
N GLN A 71 13.55 25.80 0.91
CA GLN A 71 13.06 24.57 1.55
C GLN A 71 12.27 23.68 0.57
N GLN A 72 11.41 24.27 -0.27
CA GLN A 72 10.68 23.53 -1.30
C GLN A 72 11.62 22.92 -2.35
N GLN A 73 12.65 23.66 -2.79
CA GLN A 73 13.67 23.15 -3.70
C GLN A 73 14.49 22.02 -3.08
N GLN A 74 14.85 22.11 -1.80
CA GLN A 74 15.53 21.02 -1.09
C GLN A 74 14.65 19.77 -0.95
N GLN A 75 13.36 19.93 -0.63
CA GLN A 75 12.42 18.80 -0.57
C GLN A 75 12.21 18.16 -1.95
N GLN A 76 12.11 18.96 -3.02
CA GLN A 76 12.04 18.45 -4.39
C GLN A 76 13.32 17.70 -4.78
N GLN A 77 14.51 18.22 -4.46
CA GLN A 77 15.76 17.52 -4.72
C GLN A 77 15.87 16.21 -3.93
N GLN A 78 15.45 16.18 -2.66
CA GLN A 78 15.44 14.95 -1.88
C GLN A 78 14.44 13.92 -2.44
N GLN A 79 13.25 14.35 -2.87
CA GLN A 79 12.28 13.46 -3.52
C GLN A 79 12.81 12.93 -4.85
N GLN A 80 13.46 13.76 -5.66
CA GLN A 80 14.07 13.33 -6.92
C GLN A 80 15.22 12.34 -6.70
N GLN A 81 16.10 12.59 -5.72
CA GLN A 81 17.17 11.65 -5.36
C GLN A 81 16.61 10.32 -4.84
N GLN A 82 15.59 10.36 -3.99
CA GLN A 82 14.96 9.14 -3.48
C GLN A 82 14.25 8.35 -4.60
N GLN A 83 13.58 9.04 -5.53
CA GLN A 83 12.99 8.41 -6.72
C GLN A 83 14.07 7.80 -7.63
N GLN A 84 15.21 8.47 -7.80
CA GLN A 84 16.32 7.96 -8.60
C GLN A 84 16.96 6.71 -7.97
N GLN A 85 17.18 6.71 -6.65
CA GLN A 85 17.64 5.54 -5.91
C GLN A 85 16.64 4.36 -6.00
N LEU A 86 15.33 4.64 -5.93
CA LEU A 86 14.29 3.62 -6.12
C LEU A 86 14.26 3.05 -7.53
N ARG A 87 14.55 3.86 -8.56
CA ARG A 87 14.67 3.40 -9.95
C ARG A 87 15.91 2.52 -10.15
N GLU A 88 17.03 2.88 -9.52
CA GLU A 88 18.26 2.07 -9.55
C GLU A 88 18.10 0.73 -8.82
N MET A 89 17.23 0.64 -7.81
CA MET A 89 16.91 -0.62 -7.11
C MET A 89 16.10 -1.64 -7.94
N GLY A 90 15.47 -1.23 -9.03
CA GLY A 90 14.71 -2.12 -9.93
C GLY A 90 15.56 -3.19 -10.62
N PRO A 91 16.61 -2.81 -11.39
CA PRO A 91 17.55 -3.75 -12.00
C PRO A 91 18.46 -4.44 -10.98
N LEU A 92 18.67 -3.84 -9.80
CA LEU A 92 19.47 -4.45 -8.73
C LEU A 92 18.89 -5.79 -8.26
N GLY A 93 17.60 -6.10 -8.42
CA GLY A 93 17.04 -7.37 -7.96
C GLY A 93 17.54 -8.60 -8.73
N GLU A 94 17.41 -8.58 -10.06
CA GLU A 94 17.86 -9.68 -10.93
C GLU A 94 19.38 -9.72 -11.03
N GLU A 95 20.02 -8.57 -11.25
CA GLU A 95 21.49 -8.50 -11.33
C GLU A 95 22.13 -8.94 -10.01
N PHE A 96 21.54 -8.59 -8.86
CA PHE A 96 21.99 -9.12 -7.57
C PHE A 96 21.76 -10.62 -7.45
N LEU A 97 20.60 -11.15 -7.84
CA LEU A 97 20.33 -12.59 -7.75
C LEU A 97 21.27 -13.41 -8.64
N GLU A 98 21.60 -12.90 -9.82
CA GLU A 98 22.57 -13.48 -10.73
C GLU A 98 24.00 -13.36 -10.18
N SER A 99 24.45 -12.15 -9.83
CA SER A 99 25.82 -11.88 -9.36
C SER A 99 26.13 -12.47 -7.98
N SER A 100 25.13 -12.60 -7.10
CA SER A 100 25.27 -13.25 -5.79
C SER A 100 25.43 -14.77 -5.88
N GLY A 101 25.19 -15.37 -7.05
CA GLY A 101 25.17 -16.82 -7.23
C GLY A 101 23.96 -17.49 -6.57
N LEU A 102 22.98 -16.74 -6.10
CA LEU A 102 21.83 -17.27 -5.36
C LEU A 102 20.95 -18.13 -6.27
N LEU A 103 20.80 -17.76 -7.55
CA LEU A 103 20.12 -18.58 -8.55
C LEU A 103 20.84 -19.91 -8.84
N ARG A 104 22.17 -19.95 -8.69
CA ARG A 104 22.94 -21.19 -8.82
C ARG A 104 22.77 -22.08 -7.60
N LEU A 105 22.70 -21.50 -6.40
CA LEU A 105 22.50 -22.23 -5.14
C LEU A 105 21.04 -22.68 -4.95
N ARG A 106 20.09 -21.91 -5.48
CA ARG A 106 18.64 -22.14 -5.38
C ARG A 106 18.00 -21.84 -6.74
N PRO A 107 18.13 -22.77 -7.71
CA PRO A 107 17.47 -22.60 -9.00
C PRO A 107 15.94 -22.56 -8.82
N PRO A 108 15.22 -21.82 -9.69
CA PRO A 108 13.77 -21.86 -9.71
C PRO A 108 13.26 -23.31 -9.81
N LEU A 109 12.24 -23.62 -9.03
CA LEU A 109 11.60 -24.93 -9.08
C LEU A 109 10.73 -25.04 -10.33
N PRO A 110 10.58 -26.25 -10.92
CA PRO A 110 9.61 -26.44 -11.99
C PRO A 110 8.20 -26.13 -11.47
N PRO A 111 7.36 -25.44 -12.25
CA PRO A 111 5.99 -25.13 -11.82
C PRO A 111 5.13 -26.39 -11.75
N ALA A 112 4.06 -26.30 -10.95
CA ALA A 112 2.92 -27.21 -11.05
C ALA A 112 2.11 -26.94 -12.34
N GLU A 113 1.07 -27.74 -12.59
CA GLU A 113 0.19 -27.61 -13.78
C GLU A 113 -0.38 -26.18 -13.95
N SER A 114 -0.71 -25.52 -12.83
CA SER A 114 -1.25 -24.16 -12.81
C SER A 114 -0.22 -23.07 -12.46
N GLY A 115 1.08 -23.40 -12.43
CA GLY A 115 2.15 -22.47 -12.04
C GLY A 115 2.85 -21.79 -13.23
N ASN A 116 3.51 -20.66 -12.97
CA ASN A 116 4.28 -19.94 -14.00
C ASN A 116 5.60 -20.63 -14.31
N HIS A 117 5.97 -20.73 -15.60
CA HIS A 117 7.23 -21.31 -16.07
C HIS A 117 8.47 -20.42 -15.88
N PHE A 118 8.29 -19.23 -15.31
CA PHE A 118 9.32 -18.24 -15.06
C PHE A 118 9.21 -17.71 -13.64
N TYR A 119 10.32 -17.22 -13.08
CA TYR A 119 10.31 -16.45 -11.85
C TYR A 119 10.26 -14.96 -12.18
N THR A 120 9.76 -14.17 -11.22
CA THR A 120 9.72 -12.71 -11.33
C THR A 120 10.30 -12.12 -10.06
N VAL A 121 11.12 -11.08 -10.20
CA VAL A 121 11.59 -10.27 -9.08
C VAL A 121 10.73 -9.01 -9.00
N GLN A 122 10.12 -8.79 -7.83
CA GLN A 122 9.32 -7.59 -7.59
C GLN A 122 9.74 -6.96 -6.25
N PRO A 123 10.43 -5.80 -6.28
CA PRO A 123 10.73 -5.04 -5.07
C PRO A 123 9.44 -4.58 -4.37
N PHE A 124 9.45 -4.62 -3.04
CA PHE A 124 8.36 -4.13 -2.21
C PHE A 124 8.87 -3.58 -0.88
N GLN A 125 8.07 -2.73 -0.26
CA GLN A 125 8.29 -2.23 1.10
C GLN A 125 7.01 -2.39 1.91
N ILE A 126 7.14 -2.94 3.11
CA ILE A 126 6.05 -3.01 4.07
C ILE A 126 5.96 -1.66 4.78
N LEU A 127 4.84 -0.98 4.60
CA LEU A 127 4.59 0.33 5.20
C LEU A 127 3.86 0.22 6.54
N SER A 128 2.99 -0.77 6.71
CA SER A 128 2.38 -1.10 7.99
C SER A 128 2.00 -2.57 8.07
N TRP A 129 1.94 -3.09 9.29
CA TRP A 129 1.35 -4.40 9.60
C TRP A 129 -0.08 -4.29 10.13
N TYR A 130 -0.53 -3.10 10.50
CA TYR A 130 -1.82 -2.85 11.15
C TYR A 130 -2.50 -1.60 10.54
N PRO A 131 -3.21 -1.70 9.41
CA PRO A 131 -3.43 -2.90 8.61
C PRO A 131 -2.17 -3.27 7.80
N ARG A 132 -2.18 -4.43 7.15
CA ARG A 132 -1.10 -4.80 6.22
C ARG A 132 -1.14 -3.86 5.02
N ILE A 133 -0.15 -2.99 4.88
CA ILE A 133 0.04 -2.04 3.78
C ILE A 133 1.42 -2.30 3.18
N VAL A 134 1.46 -2.59 1.89
CA VAL A 134 2.68 -2.84 1.12
C VAL A 134 2.69 -1.91 -0.08
N VAL A 135 3.83 -1.27 -0.35
CA VAL A 135 4.07 -0.55 -1.60
C VAL A 135 4.98 -1.37 -2.50
N TYR A 136 4.66 -1.39 -3.79
CA TYR A 136 5.49 -1.87 -4.87
C TYR A 136 5.94 -0.66 -5.70
N PRO A 137 7.16 -0.15 -5.48
CA PRO A 137 7.68 0.98 -6.26
C PRO A 137 7.85 0.59 -7.73
N ASN A 138 7.51 1.49 -8.66
CA ASN A 138 7.58 1.26 -10.10
C ASN A 138 6.94 -0.08 -10.52
N PHE A 139 5.77 -0.39 -9.94
CA PHE A 139 5.04 -1.62 -10.22
C PHE A 139 4.65 -1.74 -11.70
N ILE A 140 4.34 -0.62 -12.35
CA ILE A 140 4.26 -0.53 -13.80
C ILE A 140 5.10 0.64 -14.30
N ASP A 141 5.52 0.58 -15.54
CA ASP A 141 6.22 1.67 -16.21
C ASP A 141 5.26 2.81 -16.60
N PRO A 142 5.80 4.03 -16.83
CA PRO A 142 5.00 5.19 -17.19
C PRO A 142 4.18 5.05 -18.48
N ASP A 143 4.63 4.28 -19.47
CA ASP A 143 3.92 4.13 -20.74
C ASP A 143 2.64 3.31 -20.55
N ARG A 144 2.70 2.24 -19.75
CA ARG A 144 1.51 1.50 -19.32
C ARG A 144 0.55 2.37 -18.52
N CYS A 145 1.04 3.28 -17.66
CA CYS A 145 0.16 4.23 -16.97
C CYS A 145 -0.60 5.12 -17.98
N ASP A 146 0.13 5.69 -18.95
CA ASP A 146 -0.45 6.61 -19.94
C ASP A 146 -1.43 5.92 -20.88
N HIS A 147 -1.16 4.65 -21.22
CA HIS A 147 -2.10 3.79 -21.94
C HIS A 147 -3.45 3.68 -21.23
N ILE A 148 -3.44 3.32 -19.94
CA ILE A 148 -4.66 3.17 -19.13
C ILE A 148 -5.42 4.49 -19.04
N ILE A 149 -4.71 5.61 -18.82
CA ILE A 149 -5.31 6.95 -18.83
C ILE A 149 -5.97 7.23 -20.18
N GLY A 150 -5.31 6.89 -21.28
CA GLY A 150 -5.82 7.03 -22.64
C GLY A 150 -7.12 6.25 -22.88
N LEU A 151 -7.18 5.00 -22.43
CA LEU A 151 -8.41 4.17 -22.46
C LEU A 151 -9.54 4.82 -21.64
N ALA A 152 -9.24 5.25 -20.41
CA ALA A 152 -10.22 5.76 -19.47
C ALA A 152 -10.81 7.11 -19.88
N ARG A 153 -9.98 8.04 -20.42
CA ARG A 153 -10.40 9.39 -20.83
C ARG A 153 -11.63 9.39 -21.75
N ARG A 154 -11.81 8.35 -22.58
CA ARG A 154 -12.93 8.23 -23.51
C ARG A 154 -14.26 7.87 -22.82
N LYS A 155 -14.21 7.34 -21.59
CA LYS A 155 -15.35 6.75 -20.88
C LYS A 155 -15.66 7.41 -19.52
N LEU A 156 -14.88 8.41 -19.08
CA LEU A 156 -15.05 9.06 -17.78
C LEU A 156 -16.44 9.68 -17.59
N ARG A 157 -17.07 9.38 -16.46
CA ARG A 157 -18.30 10.01 -15.96
C ARG A 157 -18.13 10.30 -14.46
N ARG A 158 -19.09 10.99 -13.81
CA ARG A 158 -19.02 11.18 -12.35
C ARG A 158 -19.00 9.81 -11.65
N SER A 159 -18.12 9.61 -10.67
CA SER A 159 -17.95 8.32 -9.99
C SER A 159 -19.14 8.00 -9.09
N GLY A 160 -19.57 6.73 -9.06
CA GLY A 160 -20.60 6.24 -8.15
C GLY A 160 -20.07 5.79 -6.78
N LEU A 161 -21.00 5.56 -5.85
CA LEU A 161 -20.79 4.88 -4.57
C LEU A 161 -21.53 3.54 -4.57
N ALA A 162 -21.09 2.60 -3.72
CA ALA A 162 -21.92 1.45 -3.37
C ALA A 162 -23.00 1.91 -2.39
N TRP A 163 -24.25 1.55 -2.67
CA TRP A 163 -25.41 2.00 -1.90
C TRP A 163 -25.95 0.89 -1.02
N ARG A 164 -26.49 1.26 0.15
CA ARG A 164 -27.31 0.34 0.93
C ARG A 164 -28.59 0.02 0.16
N PRO A 165 -29.20 -1.16 0.35
CA PRO A 165 -30.39 -1.56 -0.38
C PRO A 165 -31.58 -0.58 -0.30
N ASP A 166 -31.65 0.20 0.79
CA ASP A 166 -32.70 1.17 1.07
C ASP A 166 -32.31 2.63 0.75
N GLU A 167 -31.10 2.88 0.28
CA GLU A 167 -30.62 4.24 0.01
C GLU A 167 -30.86 4.68 -1.44
N THR A 168 -31.39 5.89 -1.61
CA THR A 168 -31.58 6.51 -2.93
C THR A 168 -30.37 7.40 -3.29
N PRO A 169 -29.82 7.29 -4.51
CA PRO A 169 -28.69 8.11 -4.93
C PRO A 169 -29.03 9.61 -4.86
N LYS A 170 -28.28 10.38 -4.07
CA LYS A 170 -28.42 11.85 -4.04
C LYS A 170 -27.63 12.47 -5.21
N ALA A 171 -28.25 13.38 -5.95
CA ALA A 171 -27.66 13.99 -7.16
C ALA A 171 -26.39 14.83 -6.91
N ASN A 172 -26.27 15.44 -5.72
CA ASN A 172 -25.13 16.30 -5.34
C ASN A 172 -24.42 15.75 -4.10
N GLN A 173 -23.64 14.69 -4.27
CA GLN A 173 -22.82 14.16 -3.18
C GLN A 173 -21.38 14.68 -3.22
N ASP A 174 -20.92 15.09 -2.05
CA ASP A 174 -19.58 15.62 -1.78
C ASP A 174 -18.62 14.55 -1.23
N THR A 175 -19.12 13.36 -0.87
CA THR A 175 -18.31 12.27 -0.29
C THR A 175 -17.25 11.73 -1.25
N ARG A 176 -17.56 11.71 -2.55
CA ARG A 176 -16.63 11.35 -3.63
C ARG A 176 -16.89 12.26 -4.81
N THR A 177 -15.87 13.02 -5.19
CA THR A 177 -15.99 14.06 -6.21
C THR A 177 -15.15 13.79 -7.46
N SER A 178 -14.65 12.56 -7.60
CA SER A 178 -13.88 12.10 -8.77
C SER A 178 -14.73 11.82 -10.01
N LEU A 179 -14.10 11.88 -11.18
CA LEU A 179 -14.57 11.20 -12.39
C LEU A 179 -14.05 9.75 -12.38
N GLY A 180 -14.80 8.82 -12.96
CA GLY A 180 -14.40 7.43 -13.01
C GLY A 180 -15.04 6.63 -14.14
N THR A 181 -14.49 5.46 -14.37
CA THR A 181 -14.99 4.45 -15.30
C THR A 181 -14.45 3.08 -14.92
N PHE A 182 -15.13 2.02 -15.34
CA PHE A 182 -14.61 0.66 -15.22
C PHE A 182 -14.02 0.22 -16.55
N LEU A 183 -12.85 -0.43 -16.49
CA LEU A 183 -12.22 -1.07 -17.64
C LEU A 183 -11.98 -2.55 -17.34
N ASP A 184 -12.56 -3.41 -18.16
CA ASP A 184 -12.25 -4.83 -18.17
C ASP A 184 -11.03 -5.11 -19.07
N ALA A 185 -10.25 -6.14 -18.73
CA ALA A 185 -9.08 -6.52 -19.52
C ALA A 185 -9.44 -6.92 -20.96
N SER A 186 -10.65 -7.44 -21.20
CA SER A 186 -11.15 -7.75 -22.55
C SER A 186 -11.38 -6.52 -23.43
N GLU A 187 -11.48 -5.32 -22.84
CA GLU A 187 -11.68 -4.06 -23.57
C GLU A 187 -10.36 -3.42 -24.02
N ASP A 188 -9.22 -3.97 -23.60
CA ASP A 188 -7.88 -3.49 -23.92
C ASP A 188 -7.19 -4.41 -24.93
N HIS A 189 -7.24 -4.01 -26.21
CA HIS A 189 -6.66 -4.77 -27.32
C HIS A 189 -5.14 -4.94 -27.22
N ASP A 190 -4.44 -4.03 -26.53
CA ASP A 190 -2.99 -4.08 -26.38
C ASP A 190 -2.56 -5.01 -25.22
N GLY A 191 -3.52 -5.54 -24.45
CA GLY A 191 -3.29 -6.55 -23.42
C GLY A 191 -2.62 -6.01 -22.14
N VAL A 192 -2.46 -4.70 -22.00
CA VAL A 192 -1.81 -4.07 -20.83
C VAL A 192 -2.60 -4.37 -19.55
N LEU A 193 -3.93 -4.23 -19.56
CA LEU A 193 -4.75 -4.52 -18.39
C LEU A 193 -4.65 -5.98 -17.96
N ARG A 194 -4.65 -6.93 -18.91
CA ARG A 194 -4.46 -8.36 -18.61
C ARG A 194 -3.11 -8.62 -17.97
N TRP A 195 -2.05 -8.06 -18.53
CA TRP A 195 -0.69 -8.19 -18.00
C TRP A 195 -0.59 -7.65 -16.56
N ILE A 196 -1.26 -6.52 -16.26
CA ILE A 196 -1.33 -5.97 -14.90
C ILE A 196 -2.10 -6.89 -13.95
N GLU A 197 -3.20 -7.51 -14.39
CA GLU A 197 -3.94 -8.48 -13.57
C GLU A 197 -3.09 -9.68 -13.18
N GLU A 198 -2.34 -10.25 -14.13
CA GLU A 198 -1.42 -11.36 -13.88
C GLU A 198 -0.31 -10.96 -12.89
N LYS A 199 0.22 -9.73 -13.04
CA LYS A 199 1.20 -9.19 -12.11
C LYS A 199 0.62 -8.97 -10.71
N ILE A 200 -0.61 -8.48 -10.59
CA ILE A 200 -1.33 -8.34 -9.31
C ILE A 200 -1.55 -9.73 -8.69
N ALA A 201 -1.94 -10.72 -9.49
CA ALA A 201 -2.13 -12.09 -9.02
C ALA A 201 -0.82 -12.68 -8.47
N ALA A 202 0.30 -12.43 -9.13
CA ALA A 202 1.61 -12.91 -8.69
C ALA A 202 2.05 -12.33 -7.33
N VAL A 203 1.76 -11.05 -7.05
CA VAL A 203 2.16 -10.40 -5.77
C VAL A 203 1.15 -10.57 -4.64
N THR A 204 -0.11 -10.82 -4.96
CA THR A 204 -1.17 -11.04 -3.96
C THR A 204 -1.42 -12.52 -3.66
N LEU A 205 -0.99 -13.40 -4.57
CA LEU A 205 -1.28 -14.84 -4.57
C LEU A 205 -2.79 -15.13 -4.65
N LEU A 206 -3.55 -14.20 -5.22
CA LEU A 206 -4.97 -14.35 -5.52
C LEU A 206 -5.13 -14.50 -7.04
N PRO A 207 -5.83 -15.54 -7.52
CA PRO A 207 -6.10 -15.73 -8.94
C PRO A 207 -6.80 -14.52 -9.60
N VAL A 208 -6.57 -14.31 -10.90
CA VAL A 208 -7.07 -13.14 -11.67
C VAL A 208 -8.60 -13.02 -11.66
N ASP A 209 -9.30 -14.14 -11.53
CA ASP A 209 -10.75 -14.26 -11.50
C ASP A 209 -11.38 -13.88 -10.15
N HIS A 210 -10.56 -13.64 -9.11
CA HIS A 210 -10.98 -13.00 -7.86
C HIS A 210 -11.07 -11.47 -7.98
N GLY A 211 -10.53 -10.88 -9.05
CA GLY A 211 -10.50 -9.43 -9.24
C GLY A 211 -11.72 -8.88 -9.97
N GLU A 212 -12.26 -7.76 -9.49
CA GLU A 212 -13.23 -6.94 -10.24
C GLU A 212 -12.58 -6.27 -11.45
N ALA A 213 -13.36 -5.67 -12.36
CA ALA A 213 -12.82 -4.77 -13.39
C ALA A 213 -12.05 -3.59 -12.74
N PHE A 214 -11.07 -3.01 -13.45
CA PHE A 214 -10.34 -1.87 -12.91
C PHE A 214 -11.25 -0.65 -12.80
N ASN A 215 -11.37 -0.09 -11.61
CA ASN A 215 -12.03 1.19 -11.42
C ASN A 215 -11.00 2.31 -11.60
N ILE A 216 -11.04 2.99 -12.74
CA ILE A 216 -10.12 4.09 -13.05
C ILE A 216 -10.75 5.39 -12.58
N LEU A 217 -9.99 6.19 -11.84
CA LEU A 217 -10.46 7.40 -11.18
C LEU A 217 -9.55 8.57 -11.49
N LYS A 218 -10.17 9.71 -11.78
CA LYS A 218 -9.52 11.01 -11.95
C LYS A 218 -10.04 11.98 -10.88
N TYR A 219 -9.11 12.58 -10.14
CA TYR A 219 -9.39 13.66 -9.19
C TYR A 219 -8.77 14.95 -9.72
N ASP A 220 -9.64 15.92 -9.99
CA ASP A 220 -9.26 17.30 -10.29
C ASP A 220 -8.95 18.07 -8.99
N LEU A 221 -8.54 19.34 -9.10
CA LEU A 221 -8.29 20.22 -7.97
C LEU A 221 -9.47 20.24 -6.99
N GLY A 222 -9.18 20.00 -5.71
CA GLY A 222 -10.15 19.91 -4.61
C GLY A 222 -10.97 18.61 -4.56
N ALA A 223 -10.91 17.77 -5.59
CA ALA A 223 -11.62 16.49 -5.57
C ALA A 223 -10.97 15.52 -4.58
N HIS A 224 -11.80 14.79 -3.84
CA HIS A 224 -11.40 13.93 -2.74
C HIS A 224 -12.31 12.70 -2.64
N TYR A 225 -11.96 11.79 -1.72
CA TYR A 225 -12.83 10.72 -1.27
C TYR A 225 -12.74 10.63 0.26
N ASP A 226 -13.85 10.90 0.93
CA ASP A 226 -14.02 10.67 2.37
C ASP A 226 -13.58 9.25 2.76
N SER A 227 -13.10 9.12 3.99
CA SER A 227 -12.61 7.86 4.50
C SER A 227 -13.72 6.79 4.55
N HIS A 228 -13.43 5.61 4.03
CA HIS A 228 -14.39 4.51 3.88
C HIS A 228 -13.71 3.16 4.04
N MET A 229 -14.54 2.11 4.11
CA MET A 229 -14.13 0.72 4.05
C MET A 229 -14.40 0.21 2.63
N ASP A 230 -13.50 -0.59 2.09
CA ASP A 230 -13.76 -1.31 0.84
C ASP A 230 -14.64 -2.54 1.03
N THR A 231 -14.78 -3.02 2.27
CA THR A 231 -15.62 -4.15 2.65
C THR A 231 -17.08 -3.74 2.79
N PHE A 232 -17.97 -4.69 2.53
CA PHE A 232 -19.40 -4.57 2.73
C PHE A 232 -19.79 -5.12 4.12
N GLU A 233 -19.98 -4.23 5.09
CA GLU A 233 -20.33 -4.58 6.48
C GLU A 233 -21.72 -5.27 6.56
N PRO A 234 -21.84 -6.45 7.20
CA PRO A 234 -23.12 -7.18 7.24
C PRO A 234 -24.28 -6.41 7.86
N LYS A 235 -23.99 -5.52 8.81
CA LYS A 235 -25.01 -4.65 9.43
C LYS A 235 -25.62 -3.63 8.46
N ASP A 236 -24.88 -3.26 7.41
CA ASP A 236 -25.25 -2.21 6.46
C ASP A 236 -25.73 -2.80 5.12
N PHE A 237 -25.17 -3.94 4.70
CA PHE A 237 -25.40 -4.54 3.38
C PHE A 237 -26.02 -5.95 3.45
N GLY A 238 -26.25 -6.49 4.65
CA GLY A 238 -26.66 -7.88 4.85
C GLY A 238 -25.48 -8.87 4.70
N PRO A 239 -25.70 -10.18 4.93
CA PRO A 239 -24.66 -11.20 4.81
C PRO A 239 -24.03 -11.20 3.41
N GLN A 240 -22.70 -11.17 3.35
CA GLN A 240 -21.97 -11.13 2.10
C GLN A 240 -21.36 -12.52 1.82
N PRO A 241 -21.75 -13.19 0.72
CA PRO A 241 -21.23 -14.52 0.38
C PRO A 241 -19.81 -14.47 -0.19
N ASN A 242 -19.37 -13.30 -0.64
CA ASN A 242 -18.04 -13.02 -1.16
C ASN A 242 -17.64 -11.59 -0.77
N GLN A 243 -16.52 -11.43 -0.09
CA GLN A 243 -16.05 -10.16 0.45
C GLN A 243 -14.74 -9.75 -0.21
N ARG A 244 -14.52 -8.42 -0.31
CA ARG A 244 -13.24 -7.87 -0.75
C ARG A 244 -12.17 -8.09 0.33
N VAL A 245 -11.21 -8.97 0.05
CA VAL A 245 -10.11 -9.34 0.95
C VAL A 245 -8.97 -8.32 0.91
N ALA A 246 -8.70 -7.74 -0.25
CA ALA A 246 -7.60 -6.81 -0.46
C ALA A 246 -7.91 -5.83 -1.60
N THR A 247 -7.19 -4.71 -1.57
CA THR A 247 -7.28 -3.65 -2.57
C THR A 247 -5.89 -3.28 -3.05
N VAL A 248 -5.73 -3.18 -4.38
CA VAL A 248 -4.56 -2.60 -5.01
C VAL A 248 -4.93 -1.24 -5.58
N LEU A 249 -4.23 -0.19 -5.14
CA LEU A 249 -4.28 1.15 -5.72
C LEU A 249 -3.04 1.34 -6.59
N LEU A 250 -3.25 1.40 -7.90
CA LEU A 250 -2.20 1.63 -8.89
C LEU A 250 -2.21 3.10 -9.31
N TYR A 251 -1.19 3.86 -8.92
CA TYR A 251 -1.12 5.29 -9.19
C TYR A 251 -0.62 5.54 -10.63
N LEU A 252 -1.43 6.20 -11.44
CA LEU A 252 -1.16 6.43 -12.86
C LEU A 252 -0.58 7.81 -13.15
N SER A 253 -0.57 8.71 -12.16
CA SER A 253 0.06 10.03 -12.25
C SER A 253 0.82 10.36 -10.96
N ASP A 254 1.84 11.22 -11.11
CA ASP A 254 2.42 11.93 -9.98
C ASP A 254 1.45 13.06 -9.57
N VAL A 255 1.36 13.31 -8.27
CA VAL A 255 0.58 14.42 -7.72
C VAL A 255 1.53 15.40 -7.07
N GLU A 256 1.47 16.66 -7.51
CA GLU A 256 2.39 17.69 -7.05
C GLU A 256 2.18 17.99 -5.56
N GLU A 257 0.92 18.25 -5.19
CA GLU A 257 0.52 18.55 -3.81
C GLU A 257 -0.87 17.97 -3.48
N GLY A 258 -1.02 17.39 -2.29
CA GLY A 258 -2.23 16.70 -1.86
C GLY A 258 -2.41 15.33 -2.52
N GLY A 259 -3.66 14.86 -2.56
CA GLY A 259 -4.02 13.61 -3.23
C GLY A 259 -3.55 12.32 -2.53
N GLU A 260 -3.01 12.40 -1.31
CA GLU A 260 -2.54 11.26 -0.54
C GLU A 260 -3.63 10.22 -0.28
N THR A 261 -3.23 8.95 -0.17
CA THR A 261 -4.08 7.92 0.43
C THR A 261 -3.76 7.83 1.91
N ILE A 262 -4.76 8.08 2.77
CA ILE A 262 -4.60 8.10 4.24
C ILE A 262 -5.23 6.87 4.87
N PHE A 263 -4.69 6.42 6.01
CA PHE A 263 -5.23 5.33 6.83
C PHE A 263 -5.46 5.82 8.26
N LYS A 264 -6.69 6.22 8.59
CA LYS A 264 -6.99 6.95 9.85
C LYS A 264 -6.83 6.11 11.12
N ARG A 265 -6.87 4.78 10.97
CA ARG A 265 -6.76 3.78 12.04
C ARG A 265 -5.51 2.91 11.94
N GLU A 266 -4.51 3.35 11.16
CA GLU A 266 -3.20 2.70 11.13
C GLU A 266 -2.60 2.62 12.54
N GLY A 267 -1.94 1.51 12.87
CA GLY A 267 -1.30 1.24 14.15
C GLY A 267 -1.96 0.10 14.94
N ARG A 268 -1.14 -0.66 15.67
CA ARG A 268 -1.57 -1.85 16.44
C ARG A 268 -2.76 -1.55 17.37
N GLY A 269 -2.73 -0.41 18.08
CA GLY A 269 -3.75 -0.02 19.06
C GLY A 269 -4.94 0.76 18.51
N ASN A 270 -5.01 1.00 17.19
CA ASN A 270 -5.92 2.00 16.63
C ASN A 270 -7.19 1.42 15.97
N ALA A 271 -7.46 0.11 16.15
CA ALA A 271 -8.69 -0.52 15.65
C ALA A 271 -9.96 0.16 16.16
N ASP A 272 -9.99 0.49 17.45
CA ASP A 272 -11.14 1.08 18.12
C ASP A 272 -11.10 2.62 18.12
N LYS A 273 -10.14 3.23 17.42
CA LYS A 273 -10.03 4.69 17.34
C LYS A 273 -11.29 5.27 16.72
N VAL A 274 -11.97 6.11 17.49
CA VAL A 274 -13.18 6.82 17.04
C VAL A 274 -12.77 7.85 15.99
N ILE A 275 -13.35 7.72 14.79
CA ILE A 275 -13.17 8.68 13.70
C ILE A 275 -14.46 9.48 13.60
N THR A 276 -14.37 10.76 13.89
CA THR A 276 -15.50 11.72 13.79
C THR A 276 -15.43 12.55 12.53
N ASP A 277 -14.22 12.84 12.06
CA ASP A 277 -13.97 13.56 10.83
C ASP A 277 -13.41 12.61 9.77
N TYR A 278 -14.26 12.23 8.81
CA TYR A 278 -13.91 11.34 7.71
C TYR A 278 -13.30 12.08 6.52
N LYS A 279 -13.35 13.42 6.50
CA LYS A 279 -12.88 14.26 5.40
C LYS A 279 -11.44 14.73 5.58
N SER A 280 -11.00 14.97 6.82
CA SER A 280 -9.68 15.55 7.07
C SER A 280 -8.52 14.66 6.63
N CYS A 281 -7.48 15.34 6.18
CA CYS A 281 -6.17 14.80 5.86
C CYS A 281 -5.12 15.28 6.85
N ASP A 282 -5.38 15.07 8.13
CA ASP A 282 -4.48 15.45 9.22
C ASP A 282 -3.05 14.94 8.97
N GLU A 283 -2.06 15.76 9.29
CA GLU A 283 -0.64 15.39 9.25
C GLU A 283 -0.29 14.26 10.21
N SER A 284 -1.11 14.04 11.25
CA SER A 284 -0.89 13.00 12.25
C SER A 284 -1.22 11.56 11.81
N VAL A 285 -1.85 11.36 10.66
CA VAL A 285 -2.21 10.03 10.16
C VAL A 285 -1.21 9.50 9.13
N PHE A 286 -1.05 8.17 9.10
CA PHE A 286 -0.27 7.53 8.05
C PHE A 286 -0.85 7.90 6.67
N LYS A 287 0.03 8.35 5.77
CA LYS A 287 -0.32 8.79 4.43
C LYS A 287 0.68 8.27 3.40
N TYR A 288 0.18 7.96 2.21
CA TYR A 288 0.98 7.61 1.05
C TYR A 288 0.80 8.66 -0.05
N LYS A 289 1.90 9.29 -0.48
CA LYS A 289 1.89 10.25 -1.59
C LYS A 289 1.90 9.51 -2.94
N PRO A 290 0.94 9.75 -3.85
CA PRO A 290 0.91 9.11 -5.16
C PRO A 290 2.20 9.40 -5.94
N ARG A 291 2.77 8.35 -6.52
CA ARG A 291 3.87 8.44 -7.49
C ARG A 291 3.52 7.57 -8.68
N LYS A 292 3.72 8.09 -9.89
CA LYS A 292 3.34 7.39 -11.12
C LYS A 292 4.05 6.04 -11.20
N GLY A 293 3.29 4.98 -11.46
CA GLY A 293 3.77 3.62 -11.60
C GLY A 293 3.76 2.81 -10.31
N ASP A 294 3.65 3.44 -9.14
CA ASP A 294 3.61 2.71 -7.86
C ASP A 294 2.26 2.01 -7.65
N ALA A 295 2.31 0.85 -7.00
CA ALA A 295 1.12 0.18 -6.49
C ALA A 295 1.14 0.09 -4.96
N VAL A 296 0.04 0.44 -4.31
CA VAL A 296 -0.17 0.19 -2.88
C VAL A 296 -1.20 -0.92 -2.72
N LEU A 297 -0.79 -2.00 -2.08
CA LEU A 297 -1.63 -3.11 -1.66
C LEU A 297 -1.96 -2.95 -0.18
N PHE A 298 -3.25 -2.99 0.17
CA PHE A 298 -3.67 -3.14 1.55
C PHE A 298 -4.74 -4.22 1.69
N HIS A 299 -4.79 -4.84 2.87
CA HIS A 299 -5.75 -5.89 3.17
C HIS A 299 -6.91 -5.33 3.98
N SER A 300 -8.12 -5.55 3.47
CA SER A 300 -9.37 -5.14 4.13
C SER A 300 -9.86 -6.17 5.14
N LEU A 301 -9.38 -7.41 5.02
CA LEU A 301 -9.61 -8.48 5.99
C LEU A 301 -8.32 -8.91 6.69
N ASP A 302 -8.47 -9.34 7.94
CA ASP A 302 -7.43 -10.08 8.66
C ASP A 302 -7.27 -11.50 8.11
N PRO A 303 -6.16 -12.21 8.41
CA PRO A 303 -5.94 -13.58 7.91
C PRO A 303 -7.02 -14.59 8.32
N ASP A 304 -7.81 -14.29 9.35
CA ASP A 304 -8.98 -15.08 9.78
C ASP A 304 -10.28 -14.65 9.07
N LEU A 305 -10.17 -13.86 7.99
CA LEU A 305 -11.25 -13.33 7.14
C LEU A 305 -12.23 -12.38 7.84
N LYS A 306 -11.88 -11.88 9.03
CA LYS A 306 -12.67 -10.81 9.67
C LYS A 306 -12.35 -9.46 9.05
N ILE A 307 -13.36 -8.58 8.98
CA ILE A 307 -13.19 -7.19 8.55
C ILE A 307 -12.17 -6.51 9.48
N ASN A 308 -11.09 -5.98 8.90
CA ASN A 308 -10.06 -5.29 9.64
C ASN A 308 -10.42 -3.80 9.72
N PRO A 309 -10.90 -3.28 10.88
CA PRO A 309 -11.31 -1.88 11.00
C PRO A 309 -10.19 -0.88 10.75
N ARG A 310 -8.92 -1.31 10.76
CA ARG A 310 -7.76 -0.46 10.49
C ARG A 310 -7.57 -0.14 9.00
N SER A 311 -8.24 -0.87 8.10
CA SER A 311 -8.22 -0.58 6.66
C SER A 311 -9.10 0.61 6.24
N LEU A 312 -9.66 1.34 7.22
CA LEU A 312 -10.37 2.60 6.97
C LEU A 312 -9.42 3.61 6.32
N HIS A 313 -9.70 3.93 5.06
CA HIS A 313 -8.82 4.73 4.23
C HIS A 313 -9.59 5.77 3.41
N GLY A 314 -8.90 6.83 3.00
CA GLY A 314 -9.50 7.92 2.22
C GLY A 314 -8.50 8.53 1.23
N GLY A 315 -9.00 9.37 0.33
CA GLY A 315 -8.19 10.12 -0.64
C GLY A 315 -8.25 11.61 -0.34
N CYS A 316 -7.09 12.20 -0.04
CA CYS A 316 -6.99 13.63 0.24
C CYS A 316 -7.33 14.49 -0.97
N PRO A 317 -7.82 15.74 -0.73
CA PRO A 317 -8.01 16.70 -1.80
C PRO A 317 -6.72 16.90 -2.60
N VAL A 318 -6.83 16.93 -3.92
CA VAL A 318 -5.71 17.36 -4.78
C VAL A 318 -5.57 18.87 -4.63
N ILE A 319 -4.40 19.34 -4.18
CA ILE A 319 -4.12 20.77 -4.00
C ILE A 319 -3.46 21.33 -5.27
N LYS A 320 -2.58 20.54 -5.90
CA LYS A 320 -1.90 20.91 -7.15
C LYS A 320 -1.65 19.69 -8.05
N GLY A 321 -1.91 19.85 -9.34
CA GLY A 321 -1.82 18.79 -10.35
C GLY A 321 -3.15 18.04 -10.55
N GLU A 322 -3.06 16.78 -10.98
CA GLU A 322 -4.21 15.87 -11.09
C GLU A 322 -3.81 14.46 -10.64
N LYS A 323 -4.74 13.76 -9.99
CA LYS A 323 -4.53 12.37 -9.54
C LYS A 323 -5.29 11.41 -10.42
N TRP A 324 -4.57 10.45 -10.99
CA TRP A 324 -5.12 9.28 -11.63
C TRP A 324 -4.75 8.02 -10.85
N VAL A 325 -5.74 7.17 -10.60
CA VAL A 325 -5.53 5.89 -9.90
C VAL A 325 -6.44 4.83 -10.50
N ALA A 326 -5.89 3.63 -10.69
CA ALA A 326 -6.65 2.42 -11.01
C ALA A 326 -6.80 1.59 -9.74
N THR A 327 -8.03 1.37 -9.30
CA THR A 327 -8.33 0.52 -8.16
C THR A 327 -8.70 -0.89 -8.64
N LYS A 328 -8.06 -1.89 -8.04
CA LYS A 328 -8.39 -3.31 -8.22
C LYS A 328 -8.84 -3.87 -6.88
N TRP A 329 -10.11 -4.23 -6.78
CA TRP A 329 -10.65 -4.93 -5.62
C TRP A 329 -10.56 -6.44 -5.85
N LEU A 330 -10.07 -7.16 -4.84
CA LEU A 330 -9.85 -8.61 -4.89
C LEU A 330 -10.75 -9.29 -3.86
N HIS A 331 -11.40 -10.36 -4.28
CA HIS A 331 -12.39 -11.10 -3.51
C HIS A 331 -11.82 -12.37 -2.88
N GLU A 332 -12.46 -12.86 -1.80
CA GLU A 332 -12.10 -14.13 -1.15
C GLU A 332 -12.34 -15.34 -2.05
N LYS A 333 -13.33 -15.26 -2.94
CA LYS A 333 -13.73 -16.30 -3.89
C LYS A 333 -13.75 -15.72 -5.30
N VAL A 334 -13.81 -16.61 -6.29
CA VAL A 334 -14.04 -16.27 -7.71
C VAL A 334 -15.17 -15.24 -7.82
N PHE A 335 -14.85 -14.10 -8.41
CA PHE A 335 -15.77 -12.98 -8.62
C PHE A 335 -16.39 -13.00 -10.01
N ARG A 336 -15.59 -13.37 -11.01
CA ARG A 336 -16.04 -13.51 -12.41
C ARG A 336 -15.52 -14.82 -12.97
N GLU A 337 -16.34 -15.54 -13.72
CA GLU A 337 -15.85 -16.66 -14.51
C GLU A 337 -14.92 -16.11 -15.59
N THR A 338 -13.63 -16.45 -15.49
CA THR A 338 -12.72 -16.23 -16.59
C THR A 338 -12.78 -17.48 -17.46
N GLY A 339 -12.82 -17.33 -18.79
CA GLY A 339 -12.85 -18.46 -19.73
C GLY A 339 -11.60 -19.34 -19.74
N TYR A 340 -10.77 -19.26 -18.68
CA TYR A 340 -9.70 -20.20 -18.43
C TYR A 340 -10.32 -21.50 -17.92
N ALA A 341 -10.69 -22.37 -18.85
CA ALA A 341 -10.87 -23.78 -18.55
C ALA A 341 -9.55 -24.28 -17.95
N SER A 342 -9.66 -24.86 -16.75
CA SER A 342 -8.62 -25.59 -16.02
C SER A 342 -7.80 -26.52 -16.89
#